data_AF-A0A396U6K4-F1
#
_entry.id   AF-A0A396U6K4-F1
#
_cell.length_a   1.000
_cell.length_b   1.000
_cell.length_c   1.000
_cell.angle_alpha   90.00
_cell.angle_beta   90.00
_cell.angle_gamma   90.00
#
_symmetry.space_group_name_H-M   'P 1'
#
loop_
_entity.id
_entity.type
_entity.pdbx_description
1 polymer ?
#
loop_
_entity_poly.entity_id
_entity_poly.type
_entity_poly.pdbx_seq_one_letter_code
_entity_poly.pdbx_strand_id
1 'polypeptide(L)'
;MLNFLPGPFIGFFSLFLYLINTIFWLIPILLFSLLKALFPFAFTQKIFSYLLDLSASSWVACNSVNQKLFTQFDIQVTGLEELNKKDWYLVLANHQSWVDILVLQRVLHGNIPFLKFFLKKELIYVPILGLAWWALDFPFMKRYSQAFLKKNPHLRGQDLETTRKACRKFKHKPVSVMSFIEGTRFTQEKYEKQNSPFKHLLKPKAGGIAFVLDAMSEHLTSIVDVTIYYPDGVPNFVDFLCGRVKTVHIEIHTREIAQELSGDYFNDRSYKIFFQKWLTQFWHEKDERLEQMISEHNQSKDRE
;
A
#
# COMPACT_ATOMS: atom_id res chain seq x y z
N MET A 1 6.03 23.82 -10.04
CA MET A 1 6.74 25.08 -10.37
C MET A 1 7.23 25.15 -11.83
N LEU A 2 7.47 24.02 -12.51
CA LEU A 2 7.87 23.98 -13.93
C LEU A 2 6.68 23.72 -14.90
N ASN A 3 5.46 24.04 -14.47
CA ASN A 3 4.22 23.69 -15.17
C ASN A 3 4.04 24.43 -16.52
N PHE A 4 4.95 25.34 -16.87
CA PHE A 4 4.99 26.02 -18.18
C PHE A 4 5.60 25.15 -19.29
N LEU A 5 6.33 24.10 -18.94
CA LEU A 5 6.92 23.18 -19.92
C LEU A 5 5.85 22.24 -20.51
N PRO A 6 5.96 21.83 -21.78
CA PRO A 6 5.03 20.86 -22.34
C PRO A 6 5.10 19.51 -21.61
N GLY A 7 3.95 18.84 -21.45
CA GLY A 7 3.82 17.60 -20.69
C GLY A 7 4.87 16.51 -20.98
N PRO A 8 5.24 16.23 -22.25
CA PRO A 8 6.29 15.24 -22.56
C PRO A 8 7.66 15.59 -21.99
N PHE A 9 8.05 16.88 -21.97
CA PHE A 9 9.32 17.30 -21.38
C PHE A 9 9.29 17.17 -19.86
N ILE A 10 8.18 17.57 -19.23
CA ILE A 10 7.95 17.34 -17.79
C ILE A 10 8.09 15.85 -17.47
N GLY A 11 7.42 14.99 -18.25
CA GLY A 11 7.49 13.54 -18.10
C GLY A 11 8.89 12.98 -18.22
N PHE A 12 9.66 13.43 -19.21
CA PHE A 12 11.05 13.01 -19.41
C PHE A 12 11.94 13.38 -18.22
N PHE A 13 11.95 14.64 -17.80
CA PHE A 13 12.78 15.09 -16.68
C PHE A 13 12.34 14.47 -15.34
N SER A 14 11.03 14.38 -15.11
CA SER A 14 10.47 13.72 -13.92
C SER A 14 10.91 12.27 -13.84
N LEU A 15 10.76 11.50 -14.93
CA LEU A 15 11.18 10.10 -15.00
C LEU A 15 12.69 9.95 -14.82
N PHE A 16 13.49 10.83 -15.42
CA PHE A 16 14.94 10.83 -15.28
C PHE A 16 15.38 11.02 -13.82
N LEU A 17 14.75 11.97 -13.10
CA LEU A 17 15.01 12.17 -11.67
C LEU A 17 14.55 10.99 -10.82
N TYR A 18 13.39 10.37 -11.13
CA TYR A 18 12.98 9.13 -10.48
C TYR A 18 14.01 8.02 -10.65
N LEU A 19 14.57 7.86 -11.85
CA LEU A 19 15.58 6.84 -12.13
C LEU A 19 16.87 7.10 -11.35
N ILE A 20 17.41 8.32 -11.40
CA ILE A 20 18.62 8.69 -10.64
C ILE A 20 18.39 8.49 -9.15
N ASN A 21 17.28 9.00 -8.61
CA ASN A 21 16.96 8.87 -7.19
C ASN A 21 16.86 7.40 -6.76
N THR A 22 16.25 6.56 -7.60
CA THR A 22 16.12 5.11 -7.32
C THR A 22 17.47 4.40 -7.34
N ILE A 23 18.33 4.69 -8.33
CA ILE A 23 19.69 4.11 -8.39
C ILE A 23 20.53 4.58 -7.21
N PHE A 24 20.48 5.87 -6.89
CA PHE A 24 21.22 6.46 -5.78
C PHE A 24 20.88 5.78 -4.45
N TRP A 25 19.60 5.68 -4.11
CA TRP A 25 19.17 5.07 -2.83
C TRP A 25 19.27 3.55 -2.80
N LEU A 26 19.30 2.87 -3.95
CA LEU A 26 19.57 1.42 -3.99
C LEU A 26 20.94 1.10 -3.39
N ILE A 27 21.96 1.92 -3.64
CA ILE A 27 23.34 1.67 -3.17
C ILE A 27 23.42 1.55 -1.63
N PRO A 28 23.00 2.55 -0.82
CA PRO A 28 23.01 2.41 0.63
C PRO A 28 22.05 1.32 1.14
N ILE A 29 20.93 1.08 0.46
CA ILE A 29 20.02 -0.02 0.80
C ILE A 29 20.72 -1.37 0.70
N LEU A 30 21.43 -1.64 -0.41
CA LEU A 30 22.16 -2.89 -0.58
C LEU A 30 23.33 -3.00 0.41
N LEU A 31 24.04 -1.90 0.65
CA LEU A 31 25.13 -1.85 1.63
C LEU A 31 24.62 -2.20 3.04
N PHE A 32 23.57 -1.52 3.53
CA PHE A 32 23.02 -1.79 4.86
C PHE A 32 22.36 -3.16 4.95
N SER A 33 21.77 -3.67 3.87
CA SER A 33 21.25 -5.03 3.83
C SER A 33 22.37 -6.08 3.93
N LEU A 34 23.50 -5.84 3.26
CA LEU A 34 24.67 -6.71 3.36
C LEU A 34 25.26 -6.68 4.78
N LEU A 35 25.46 -5.49 5.35
CA LEU A 35 25.95 -5.34 6.73
C LEU A 35 24.99 -5.99 7.74
N LYS A 36 23.68 -5.82 7.54
CA LYS A 36 22.67 -6.53 8.33
C LYS A 36 22.83 -8.04 8.24
N ALA A 37 23.13 -8.60 7.06
CA ALA A 37 23.35 -10.03 6.92
C ALA A 37 24.65 -10.52 7.60
N LEU A 38 25.72 -9.70 7.54
CA LEU A 38 27.03 -10.05 8.12
C LEU A 38 27.08 -9.94 9.65
N PHE A 39 26.27 -9.07 10.26
CA PHE A 39 26.23 -8.85 11.71
C PHE A 39 24.88 -9.28 12.32
N PRO A 40 24.69 -10.57 12.65
CA PRO A 40 23.39 -11.15 13.04
C PRO A 40 22.98 -10.90 14.51
N PHE A 41 23.59 -9.94 15.20
CA PHE A 41 23.23 -9.62 16.59
C PHE A 41 21.98 -8.75 16.68
N ALA A 42 21.13 -8.95 17.70
CA ALA A 42 19.84 -8.25 17.81
C ALA A 42 19.96 -6.72 17.74
N PHE A 43 21.00 -6.15 18.37
CA PHE A 43 21.27 -4.71 18.35
C PHE A 43 21.64 -4.21 16.94
N THR A 44 22.54 -4.89 16.23
CA THR A 44 22.96 -4.51 14.87
C THR A 44 21.83 -4.72 13.86
N GLN A 45 21.03 -5.79 14.01
CA GLN A 45 19.82 -6.00 13.21
C GLN A 45 18.85 -4.82 13.32
N LYS A 46 18.65 -4.31 14.55
CA LYS A 46 17.78 -3.15 14.79
C LYS A 46 18.35 -1.90 14.10
N ILE A 47 19.62 -1.57 14.33
CA ILE A 47 20.28 -0.40 13.71
C ILE A 47 20.16 -0.43 12.19
N PHE A 48 20.60 -1.51 11.55
CA PHE A 48 20.56 -1.59 10.08
C PHE A 48 19.13 -1.58 9.56
N SER A 49 18.17 -2.14 10.30
CA SER A 49 16.76 -2.03 9.92
C SER A 49 16.27 -0.59 9.96
N TYR A 50 16.70 0.26 10.90
CA TYR A 50 16.36 1.69 10.89
C TYR A 50 17.07 2.44 9.76
N LEU A 51 18.34 2.13 9.47
CA LEU A 51 19.08 2.76 8.37
C LEU A 51 18.50 2.40 6.99
N LEU A 52 18.03 1.16 6.82
CA LEU A 52 17.32 0.71 5.62
C LEU A 52 16.02 1.51 5.41
N ASP A 53 15.19 1.62 6.45
CA ASP A 53 13.95 2.40 6.36
C ASP A 53 14.21 3.89 6.19
N LEU A 54 15.25 4.44 6.82
CA LEU A 54 15.64 5.85 6.64
C LEU A 54 16.05 6.11 5.19
N SER A 55 16.79 5.19 4.58
CA SER A 55 17.19 5.27 3.18
C SER A 55 15.96 5.22 2.26
N ALA A 56 15.03 4.29 2.51
CA ALA A 56 13.79 4.18 1.75
C ALA A 56 12.84 5.36 1.97
N SER A 57 12.75 5.89 3.19
CA SER A 57 11.98 7.09 3.52
C SER A 57 12.56 8.30 2.80
N SER A 58 13.89 8.44 2.79
CA SER A 58 14.56 9.54 2.08
C SER A 58 14.36 9.46 0.56
N TRP A 59 14.32 8.24 -0.01
CA TRP A 59 13.92 8.03 -1.40
C TRP A 59 12.51 8.56 -1.68
N VAL A 60 11.53 8.29 -0.79
CA VAL A 60 10.16 8.84 -0.89
C VAL A 60 10.15 10.37 -0.75
N ALA A 61 10.95 10.93 0.15
CA ALA A 61 11.08 12.38 0.32
C ALA A 61 11.60 13.06 -0.96
N CYS A 62 12.66 12.52 -1.56
CA CYS A 62 13.21 13.00 -2.84
C CYS A 62 12.19 12.87 -3.99
N ASN A 63 11.44 11.76 -4.05
CA ASN A 63 10.35 11.61 -5.01
C ASN A 63 9.25 12.65 -4.81
N SER A 64 8.93 12.99 -3.56
CA SER A 64 7.94 14.02 -3.25
C SER A 64 8.41 15.42 -3.67
N VAL A 65 9.72 15.70 -3.57
CA VAL A 65 10.32 16.92 -4.14
C VAL A 65 10.21 16.94 -5.66
N ASN A 66 10.55 15.83 -6.32
CA ASN A 66 10.37 15.70 -7.78
C ASN A 66 8.93 16.01 -8.21
N GLN A 67 7.95 15.47 -7.48
CA GLN A 67 6.53 15.74 -7.73
C GLN A 67 6.18 17.22 -7.54
N LYS A 68 6.67 17.89 -6.49
CA LYS A 68 6.42 19.33 -6.29
C LYS A 68 7.03 20.20 -7.40
N LEU A 69 8.14 19.76 -7.99
CA LEU A 69 8.82 20.48 -9.07
C LEU A 69 8.10 20.32 -10.42
N PHE A 70 7.85 19.07 -10.82
CA PHE A 70 7.42 18.70 -12.18
C PHE A 70 5.95 18.31 -12.29
N THR A 71 5.38 17.65 -11.29
CA THR A 71 4.04 17.05 -11.36
C THR A 71 3.23 17.48 -10.16
N GLN A 72 3.11 18.80 -9.97
CA GLN A 72 2.42 19.37 -8.82
C GLN A 72 0.91 19.17 -8.99
N PHE A 73 0.28 18.57 -7.99
CA PHE A 73 -1.17 18.39 -7.90
C PHE A 73 -1.63 18.74 -6.48
N ASP A 74 -2.89 19.14 -6.36
CA ASP A 74 -3.56 19.40 -5.10
C ASP A 74 -3.87 18.07 -4.39
N ILE A 75 -3.52 18.01 -3.10
CA ILE A 75 -3.75 16.84 -2.26
C ILE A 75 -4.58 17.31 -1.08
N GLN A 76 -5.85 16.95 -1.11
CA GLN A 76 -6.77 17.19 0.00
C GLN A 76 -6.74 15.95 0.87
N VAL A 77 -6.27 16.08 2.11
CA VAL A 77 -6.13 14.97 3.04
C VAL A 77 -6.74 15.30 4.39
N THR A 78 -7.50 14.35 4.93
CA THR A 78 -8.08 14.40 6.29
C THR A 78 -7.65 13.15 7.08
N GLY A 79 -7.63 13.25 8.42
CA GLY A 79 -7.37 12.10 9.30
C GLY A 79 -5.90 11.73 9.50
N LEU A 80 -4.96 12.66 9.27
CA LEU A 80 -3.53 12.43 9.52
C LEU A 80 -3.15 12.54 11.00
N GLU A 81 -3.93 13.30 11.77
CA GLU A 81 -3.70 13.67 13.16
C GLU A 81 -3.72 12.48 14.13
N GLU A 82 -4.37 11.38 13.76
CA GLU A 82 -4.45 10.15 14.56
C GLU A 82 -3.24 9.21 14.34
N LEU A 83 -2.37 9.52 13.38
CA LEU A 83 -1.26 8.65 12.97
C LEU A 83 0.02 8.89 13.78
N ASN A 84 0.76 7.81 14.02
CA ASN A 84 1.98 7.83 14.82
C ASN A 84 3.07 6.91 14.24
N LYS A 85 4.31 7.41 14.14
CA LYS A 85 5.48 6.64 13.67
C LYS A 85 5.90 5.48 14.57
N LYS A 86 5.35 5.38 15.78
CA LYS A 86 5.70 4.36 16.76
C LYS A 86 4.73 3.16 16.76
N ASP A 87 3.68 3.22 15.97
CA ASP A 87 2.61 2.23 15.93
C ASP A 87 2.81 1.20 14.81
N TRP A 88 2.08 0.09 14.88
CA TRP A 88 2.10 -0.95 13.85
C TRP A 88 0.77 -0.96 13.12
N TYR A 89 0.80 -0.57 11.86
CA TYR A 89 -0.42 -0.39 11.09
C TYR A 89 -0.66 -1.49 10.08
N LEU A 90 -1.93 -1.86 9.96
CA LEU A 90 -2.47 -2.50 8.77
C LEU A 90 -3.17 -1.43 7.93
N VAL A 91 -2.52 -0.98 6.85
CA VAL A 91 -3.05 0.06 5.96
C VAL A 91 -3.90 -0.62 4.88
N LEU A 92 -5.16 -0.23 4.76
CA LEU A 92 -6.12 -0.78 3.80
C LEU A 92 -6.62 0.34 2.88
N ALA A 93 -6.63 0.12 1.56
CA ALA A 93 -7.19 1.10 0.63
C ALA A 93 -7.92 0.47 -0.56
N ASN A 94 -8.79 1.26 -1.19
CA ASN A 94 -9.27 1.01 -2.54
C ASN A 94 -8.14 1.22 -3.57
N HIS A 95 -8.27 0.63 -4.75
CA HIS A 95 -7.23 0.61 -5.76
C HIS A 95 -7.78 0.89 -7.15
N GLN A 96 -7.39 2.00 -7.74
CA GLN A 96 -7.88 2.49 -9.03
C GLN A 96 -6.73 2.64 -10.03
N SER A 97 -5.54 3.02 -9.56
CA SER A 97 -4.39 3.32 -10.42
C SER A 97 -3.06 2.82 -9.86
N TRP A 98 -2.05 2.74 -10.73
CA TRP A 98 -0.66 2.66 -10.28
C TRP A 98 -0.24 3.88 -9.47
N VAL A 99 -0.86 5.03 -9.75
CA VAL A 99 -0.60 6.31 -9.08
C VAL A 99 -0.96 6.26 -7.60
N ASP A 100 -1.90 5.40 -7.19
CA ASP A 100 -2.30 5.23 -5.79
C ASP A 100 -1.10 4.95 -4.87
N ILE A 101 -0.14 4.15 -5.33
CA ILE A 101 1.06 3.83 -4.55
C ILE A 101 1.91 5.08 -4.30
N LEU A 102 2.08 5.92 -5.32
CA LEU A 102 2.90 7.13 -5.24
C LEU A 102 2.22 8.19 -4.37
N VAL A 103 0.89 8.28 -4.48
CA VAL A 103 0.05 9.15 -3.65
C VAL A 103 0.14 8.72 -2.19
N LEU A 104 -0.10 7.43 -1.88
CA LEU A 104 -0.02 6.90 -0.52
C LEU A 104 1.38 7.07 0.08
N GLN A 105 2.43 6.78 -0.70
CA GLN A 105 3.80 7.01 -0.25
C GLN A 105 4.02 8.48 0.12
N ARG A 106 3.58 9.43 -0.71
CA ARG A 106 3.75 10.87 -0.43
C ARG A 106 2.94 11.33 0.78
N VAL A 107 1.68 10.91 0.88
CA VAL A 107 0.74 11.40 1.91
C VAL A 107 1.05 10.85 3.28
N LEU A 108 1.38 9.56 3.36
CA LEU A 108 1.66 8.88 4.62
C LEU A 108 3.12 9.02 5.04
N HIS A 109 4.01 9.48 4.16
CA HIS A 109 5.41 9.69 4.49
C HIS A 109 5.57 10.69 5.63
N GLY A 110 6.20 10.23 6.71
CA GLY A 110 6.42 11.04 7.89
C GLY A 110 5.22 11.11 8.84
N ASN A 111 4.13 10.39 8.58
CA ASN A 111 3.01 10.24 9.52
C ASN A 111 2.96 8.82 10.12
N ILE A 112 3.36 7.81 9.35
CA ILE A 112 3.41 6.40 9.77
C ILE A 112 4.83 5.82 9.59
N PRO A 113 5.15 4.67 10.22
CA PRO A 113 6.37 3.93 9.88
C PRO A 113 6.40 3.54 8.40
N PHE A 114 7.58 3.25 7.86
CA PHE A 114 7.77 3.04 6.43
C PHE A 114 6.78 2.00 5.85
N LEU A 115 6.13 2.39 4.74
CA LEU A 115 5.05 1.64 4.11
C LEU A 115 5.60 0.44 3.31
N LYS A 116 5.23 -0.77 3.72
CA LYS A 116 5.61 -2.02 3.06
C LYS A 116 4.39 -2.69 2.42
N PHE A 117 4.50 -3.00 1.14
CA PHE A 117 3.42 -3.62 0.37
C PHE A 117 3.62 -5.14 0.28
N PHE A 118 2.52 -5.91 0.22
CA PHE A 118 2.58 -7.29 -0.24
C PHE A 118 2.80 -7.35 -1.75
N LEU A 119 4.02 -7.69 -2.12
CA LEU A 119 4.45 -7.78 -3.51
C LEU A 119 4.12 -9.16 -4.08
N LYS A 120 3.80 -9.22 -5.37
CA LYS A 120 3.73 -10.49 -6.08
C LYS A 120 5.15 -11.06 -6.20
N LYS A 121 5.32 -12.38 -6.07
CA LYS A 121 6.64 -13.03 -6.15
C LYS A 121 7.41 -12.67 -7.42
N GLU A 122 6.72 -12.49 -8.55
CA GLU A 122 7.32 -12.14 -9.84
C GLU A 122 8.05 -10.79 -9.79
N LEU A 123 7.67 -9.89 -8.88
CA LEU A 123 8.29 -8.56 -8.75
C LEU A 123 9.73 -8.61 -8.22
N ILE A 124 10.19 -9.74 -7.69
CA ILE A 124 11.60 -9.91 -7.31
C ILE A 124 12.53 -9.83 -8.52
N TYR A 125 12.04 -10.13 -9.73
CA TYR A 125 12.81 -10.13 -10.96
C TYR A 125 12.80 -8.77 -11.69
N VAL A 126 12.08 -7.77 -11.16
CA VAL A 126 12.12 -6.41 -11.72
C VAL A 126 13.50 -5.83 -11.47
N PRO A 127 14.26 -5.42 -12.50
CA PRO A 127 15.59 -4.84 -12.31
C PRO A 127 15.55 -3.65 -11.35
N ILE A 128 16.59 -3.51 -10.51
CA ILE A 128 16.75 -2.45 -9.50
C ILE A 128 15.72 -2.55 -8.36
N LEU A 129 14.43 -2.42 -8.65
CA LEU A 129 13.36 -2.40 -7.66
C LEU A 129 13.17 -3.75 -6.95
N GLY A 130 13.28 -4.87 -7.66
CA GLY A 130 13.18 -6.22 -7.08
C GLY A 130 14.21 -6.45 -5.98
N LEU A 131 15.46 -6.00 -6.22
CA LEU A 131 16.55 -6.04 -5.25
C LEU A 131 16.30 -5.10 -4.07
N ALA A 132 15.84 -3.87 -4.32
CA ALA A 132 15.50 -2.91 -3.28
C ALA A 132 14.43 -3.47 -2.33
N TRP A 133 13.33 -3.98 -2.88
CA TRP A 133 12.24 -4.56 -2.11
C TRP A 133 12.69 -5.77 -1.28
N TRP A 134 13.52 -6.64 -1.85
CA TRP A 134 14.10 -7.77 -1.12
C TRP A 134 14.98 -7.30 0.04
N ALA A 135 15.89 -6.35 -0.21
CA ALA A 135 16.79 -5.78 0.80
C ALA A 135 16.03 -5.04 1.93
N LEU A 136 14.88 -4.45 1.60
CA LEU A 136 14.00 -3.76 2.56
C LEU A 136 13.03 -4.72 3.27
N ASP A 137 13.20 -6.04 3.15
CA ASP A 137 12.35 -7.06 3.78
C ASP A 137 10.87 -6.95 3.37
N PHE A 138 10.56 -6.59 2.11
CA PHE A 138 9.18 -6.62 1.62
C PHE A 138 8.67 -8.07 1.53
N PRO A 139 7.41 -8.32 1.91
CA PRO A 139 6.83 -9.65 1.80
C PRO A 139 6.44 -9.95 0.35
N PHE A 140 7.05 -10.98 -0.23
CA PHE A 140 6.73 -11.50 -1.56
C PHE A 140 5.79 -12.70 -1.47
N MET A 141 4.62 -12.58 -2.09
CA MET A 141 3.50 -13.54 -2.04
C MET A 141 3.36 -14.33 -3.33
N LYS A 142 3.10 -15.63 -3.21
CA LYS A 142 2.67 -16.47 -4.34
C LYS A 142 1.14 -16.48 -4.39
N ARG A 143 0.58 -15.87 -5.43
CA ARG A 143 -0.88 -15.83 -5.61
C ARG A 143 -1.34 -17.04 -6.42
N TYR A 144 -1.68 -18.13 -5.74
CA TYR A 144 -2.28 -19.29 -6.39
C TYR A 144 -3.78 -19.10 -6.64
N SER A 145 -4.25 -19.45 -7.83
CA SER A 145 -5.69 -19.46 -8.12
C SER A 145 -6.35 -20.65 -7.42
N GLN A 146 -7.65 -20.54 -7.13
CA GLN A 146 -8.41 -21.65 -6.52
C GLN A 146 -8.37 -22.91 -7.40
N ALA A 147 -8.47 -22.74 -8.71
CA ALA A 147 -8.36 -23.85 -9.66
C ALA A 147 -6.98 -24.53 -9.60
N PHE A 148 -5.91 -23.73 -9.47
CA PHE A 148 -4.55 -24.26 -9.34
C PHE A 148 -4.33 -25.00 -8.02
N LEU A 149 -4.84 -24.47 -6.90
CA LEU A 149 -4.76 -25.11 -5.58
C LEU A 149 -5.59 -26.38 -5.47
N LYS A 150 -6.71 -26.49 -6.21
CA LYS A 150 -7.46 -27.75 -6.31
C LYS A 150 -6.63 -28.84 -6.98
N LYS A 151 -5.84 -28.49 -8.01
CA LYS A 151 -4.94 -29.42 -8.70
C LYS A 151 -3.65 -29.71 -7.91
N ASN A 152 -3.22 -28.78 -7.05
CA ASN A 152 -1.99 -28.88 -6.27
C ASN A 152 -2.26 -28.65 -4.76
N PRO A 153 -2.91 -29.60 -4.07
CA PRO A 153 -3.34 -29.41 -2.69
C PRO A 153 -2.18 -29.22 -1.71
N HIS A 154 -1.00 -29.82 -1.98
CA HIS A 154 0.21 -29.67 -1.16
C HIS A 154 0.80 -28.25 -1.16
N LEU A 155 0.37 -27.37 -2.08
CA LEU A 155 0.79 -25.96 -2.11
C LEU A 155 -0.11 -25.06 -1.26
N ARG A 156 -1.23 -25.57 -0.73
CA ARG A 156 -2.03 -24.84 0.25
C ARG A 156 -1.21 -24.64 1.52
N GLY A 157 -1.19 -23.42 2.03
CA GLY A 157 -0.47 -23.09 3.27
C GLY A 157 1.01 -22.73 3.11
N GLN A 158 1.70 -23.12 2.04
CA GLN A 158 3.11 -22.73 1.83
C GLN A 158 3.32 -21.21 1.71
N ASP A 159 2.35 -20.51 1.13
CA ASP A 159 2.36 -19.05 1.08
C ASP A 159 2.26 -18.46 2.50
N LEU A 160 1.42 -19.04 3.37
CA LEU A 160 1.22 -18.60 4.75
C LEU A 160 2.53 -18.67 5.56
N GLU A 161 3.30 -19.74 5.45
CA GLU A 161 4.57 -19.86 6.18
C GLU A 161 5.62 -18.86 5.72
N THR A 162 5.73 -18.66 4.39
CA THR A 162 6.66 -17.69 3.81
C THR A 162 6.36 -16.29 4.32
N THR A 163 5.07 -15.96 4.37
CA THR A 163 4.62 -14.66 4.81
C THR A 163 4.73 -14.49 6.32
N ARG A 164 4.49 -15.56 7.11
CA ARG A 164 4.72 -15.54 8.57
C ARG A 164 6.19 -15.25 8.85
N LYS A 165 7.10 -15.85 8.08
CA LYS A 165 8.54 -15.59 8.17
C LYS A 165 8.89 -14.14 7.83
N ALA A 166 8.24 -13.53 6.84
CA ALA A 166 8.42 -12.10 6.54
C ALA A 166 7.91 -11.22 7.69
N CYS A 167 6.69 -11.48 8.19
CA CYS A 167 6.08 -10.74 9.30
C CYS A 167 6.86 -10.86 10.61
N ARG A 168 7.57 -11.97 10.88
CA ARG A 168 8.47 -12.07 12.04
C ARG A 168 9.53 -10.96 12.08
N LYS A 169 10.02 -10.50 10.91
CA LYS A 169 10.99 -9.40 10.83
C LYS A 169 10.39 -8.06 11.23
N PHE A 170 9.07 -7.94 11.22
CA PHE A 170 8.33 -6.72 11.57
C PHE A 170 8.03 -6.61 13.06
N LYS A 171 8.29 -7.65 13.85
CA LYS A 171 8.07 -7.64 15.31
C LYS A 171 9.05 -6.73 16.06
N HIS A 172 10.21 -6.44 15.47
CA HIS A 172 11.31 -5.74 16.16
C HIS A 172 11.30 -4.22 16.01
N LYS A 173 10.46 -3.69 15.12
CA LYS A 173 10.29 -2.25 14.90
C LYS A 173 8.90 -1.95 14.30
N PRO A 174 8.35 -0.76 14.58
CA PRO A 174 7.12 -0.27 13.93
C PRO A 174 7.17 -0.40 12.41
N VAL A 175 6.08 -0.89 11.82
CA VAL A 175 5.92 -1.01 10.36
C VAL A 175 4.48 -0.70 9.96
N SER A 176 4.30 -0.19 8.75
CA SER A 176 2.98 -0.08 8.13
C SER A 176 2.88 -1.08 7.01
N VAL A 177 2.02 -2.09 7.16
CA VAL A 177 1.80 -3.11 6.15
C VAL A 177 0.58 -2.75 5.31
N MET A 178 0.79 -2.50 4.03
CA MET A 178 -0.23 -2.00 3.11
C MET A 178 -0.83 -3.09 2.24
N SER A 179 -2.16 -3.04 2.11
CA SER A 179 -2.91 -3.91 1.21
C SER A 179 -4.00 -3.16 0.44
N PHE A 180 -3.95 -3.28 -0.88
CA PHE A 180 -5.09 -3.00 -1.75
C PHE A 180 -6.01 -4.21 -1.78
N ILE A 181 -7.08 -4.17 -1.00
CA ILE A 181 -7.81 -5.39 -0.66
C ILE A 181 -8.69 -5.93 -1.79
N GLU A 182 -9.01 -5.11 -2.79
CA GLU A 182 -9.60 -5.54 -4.07
C GLU A 182 -8.65 -6.53 -4.80
N GLY A 183 -7.35 -6.45 -4.51
CA GLY A 183 -6.29 -7.29 -5.05
C GLY A 183 -6.00 -7.06 -6.54
N THR A 184 -6.65 -6.07 -7.15
CA THR A 184 -6.47 -5.57 -8.52
C THR A 184 -7.00 -4.15 -8.61
N ARG A 185 -6.58 -3.40 -9.63
CA ARG A 185 -7.12 -2.07 -9.91
C ARG A 185 -8.56 -2.17 -10.38
N PHE A 186 -9.41 -1.28 -9.90
CA PHE A 186 -10.77 -1.08 -10.35
C PHE A 186 -10.79 -0.79 -11.85
N THR A 187 -11.67 -1.50 -12.55
CA THR A 187 -12.08 -1.18 -13.92
C THR A 187 -13.55 -1.56 -14.05
N GLN A 188 -14.29 -0.84 -14.90
CA GLN A 188 -15.71 -1.12 -15.12
C GLN A 188 -15.94 -2.59 -15.53
N GLU A 189 -15.12 -3.12 -16.43
CA GLU A 189 -15.16 -4.53 -16.85
C GLU A 189 -15.06 -5.52 -15.67
N LYS A 190 -14.15 -5.28 -14.71
CA LYS A 190 -14.00 -6.16 -13.54
C LYS A 190 -15.14 -6.00 -12.55
N TYR A 191 -15.65 -4.78 -12.43
CA TYR A 191 -16.79 -4.45 -11.59
C TYR A 191 -18.04 -5.20 -12.05
N GLU A 192 -18.36 -5.13 -13.34
CA GLU A 192 -19.48 -5.84 -13.95
C GLU A 192 -19.32 -7.35 -13.86
N LYS A 193 -18.12 -7.87 -14.14
CA LYS A 193 -17.83 -9.32 -14.14
C LYS A 193 -18.07 -10.00 -12.79
N GLN A 194 -17.88 -9.29 -11.69
CA GLN A 194 -18.00 -9.87 -10.34
C GLN A 194 -19.35 -9.64 -9.69
N ASN A 195 -20.24 -8.83 -10.28
CA ASN A 195 -21.49 -8.36 -9.65
C ASN A 195 -21.22 -7.83 -8.23
N SER A 196 -20.48 -6.73 -8.14
CA SER A 196 -20.13 -6.11 -6.85
C SER A 196 -21.40 -5.63 -6.13
N PRO A 197 -21.56 -5.87 -4.82
CA PRO A 197 -22.65 -5.31 -4.03
C PRO A 197 -22.37 -3.86 -3.58
N PHE A 198 -21.16 -3.36 -3.84
CA PHE A 198 -20.72 -1.99 -3.54
C PHE A 198 -20.89 -1.14 -4.79
N LYS A 199 -21.21 0.15 -4.66
CA LYS A 199 -21.47 1.05 -5.80
C LYS A 199 -20.21 1.43 -6.56
N HIS A 200 -19.11 1.67 -5.83
CA HIS A 200 -17.89 2.28 -6.36
C HIS A 200 -16.65 1.39 -6.22
N LEU A 201 -16.77 0.23 -5.57
CA LEU A 201 -15.64 -0.62 -5.21
C LEU A 201 -15.76 -2.05 -5.77
N LEU A 202 -14.62 -2.70 -6.02
CA LEU A 202 -14.62 -4.14 -6.28
C LEU A 202 -14.81 -4.95 -4.97
N LYS A 203 -15.11 -6.25 -5.09
CA LYS A 203 -15.23 -7.14 -3.92
C LYS A 203 -13.88 -7.28 -3.20
N PRO A 204 -13.81 -7.13 -1.86
CA PRO A 204 -12.58 -7.26 -1.12
C PRO A 204 -12.14 -8.73 -1.01
N LYS A 205 -10.82 -8.96 -0.93
CA LYS A 205 -10.21 -10.28 -0.77
C LYS A 205 -9.72 -10.48 0.66
N ALA A 206 -10.51 -11.22 1.44
CA ALA A 206 -10.25 -11.48 2.86
C ALA A 206 -8.90 -12.14 3.15
N GLY A 207 -8.45 -13.08 2.31
CA GLY A 207 -7.31 -13.96 2.64
C GLY A 207 -6.01 -13.22 2.95
N GLY A 208 -5.70 -12.15 2.23
CA GLY A 208 -4.48 -11.36 2.48
C GLY A 208 -4.53 -10.62 3.82
N ILE A 209 -5.68 -10.02 4.14
CA ILE A 209 -5.89 -9.24 5.38
C ILE A 209 -5.89 -10.16 6.59
N ALA A 210 -6.69 -11.23 6.53
CA ALA A 210 -6.77 -12.24 7.58
C ALA A 210 -5.40 -12.81 7.92
N PHE A 211 -4.55 -12.97 6.90
CA PHE A 211 -3.18 -13.40 7.10
C PHE A 211 -2.34 -12.40 7.90
N VAL A 212 -2.39 -11.10 7.58
CA VAL A 212 -1.61 -10.09 8.32
C VAL A 212 -2.05 -10.05 9.78
N LEU A 213 -3.37 -10.06 9.99
CA LEU A 213 -3.97 -10.06 11.32
C LEU A 213 -3.53 -11.29 12.13
N ASP A 214 -3.56 -12.49 11.54
CA ASP A 214 -3.06 -13.71 12.19
C ASP A 214 -1.54 -13.65 12.49
N ALA A 215 -0.74 -13.19 11.52
CA ALA A 215 0.73 -13.23 11.64
C ALA A 215 1.30 -12.12 12.54
N MET A 216 0.54 -11.06 12.79
CA MET A 216 0.97 -9.87 13.51
C MET A 216 0.01 -9.42 14.61
N SER A 217 -0.96 -10.25 15.01
CA SER A 217 -2.00 -9.95 16.01
C SER A 217 -1.47 -9.31 17.30
N GLU A 218 -0.36 -9.83 17.82
CA GLU A 218 0.28 -9.35 19.06
C GLU A 218 0.91 -7.96 18.95
N HIS A 219 1.12 -7.46 17.73
CA HIS A 219 1.87 -6.23 17.47
C HIS A 219 1.08 -5.16 16.75
N LEU A 220 0.15 -5.53 15.87
CA LEU A 220 -0.67 -4.56 15.15
C LEU A 220 -1.51 -3.77 16.15
N THR A 221 -1.39 -2.45 16.08
CA THR A 221 -2.12 -1.54 16.96
C THR A 221 -3.43 -1.11 16.31
N SER A 222 -3.37 -0.69 15.05
CA SER A 222 -4.52 -0.09 14.37
C SER A 222 -4.59 -0.44 12.88
N ILE A 223 -5.80 -0.42 12.34
CA ILE A 223 -6.07 -0.36 10.90
C ILE A 223 -6.07 1.11 10.48
N VAL A 224 -5.32 1.43 9.44
CA VAL A 224 -5.36 2.74 8.78
C VAL A 224 -6.14 2.56 7.49
N ASP A 225 -7.39 3.01 7.50
CA ASP A 225 -8.31 2.84 6.40
C ASP A 225 -8.30 4.08 5.51
N VAL A 226 -7.74 3.93 4.31
CA VAL A 226 -7.49 5.04 3.37
C VAL A 226 -8.44 4.95 2.19
N THR A 227 -9.24 5.99 1.97
CA THR A 227 -10.12 6.13 0.81
C THR A 227 -9.50 7.13 -0.15
N ILE A 228 -9.24 6.70 -1.39
CA ILE A 228 -8.63 7.52 -2.44
C ILE A 228 -9.70 7.86 -3.47
N TYR A 229 -9.83 9.15 -3.80
CA TYR A 229 -10.73 9.64 -4.84
C TYR A 229 -9.99 10.57 -5.80
N TYR A 230 -10.26 10.39 -7.11
CA TYR A 230 -9.71 11.20 -8.19
C TYR A 230 -10.83 12.01 -8.85
N PRO A 231 -11.11 13.24 -8.39
CA PRO A 231 -12.22 14.07 -8.88
C PRO A 231 -12.17 14.42 -10.36
N ASP A 232 -10.98 14.43 -10.95
CA ASP A 232 -10.74 14.72 -12.38
C ASP A 232 -10.68 13.46 -13.25
N GLY A 233 -10.99 12.30 -12.67
CA GLY A 233 -10.88 11.00 -13.31
C GLY A 233 -9.60 10.24 -12.90
N VAL A 234 -9.68 8.91 -12.94
CA VAL A 234 -8.59 8.02 -12.51
C VAL A 234 -7.39 8.16 -13.47
N PRO A 235 -6.22 8.63 -13.00
CA PRO A 235 -5.07 8.85 -13.86
C PRO A 235 -4.34 7.55 -14.18
N ASN A 236 -3.67 7.47 -15.33
CA ASN A 236 -2.65 6.46 -15.55
C ASN A 236 -1.24 6.96 -15.18
N PHE A 237 -0.23 6.10 -15.27
CA PHE A 237 1.14 6.45 -14.89
C PHE A 237 1.76 7.54 -15.77
N VAL A 238 1.40 7.60 -17.06
CA VAL A 238 1.87 8.64 -17.99
C VAL A 238 1.23 9.98 -17.64
N ASP A 239 -0.05 9.99 -17.28
CA ASP A 239 -0.73 11.21 -16.81
C ASP A 239 -0.02 11.79 -15.59
N PHE A 240 0.37 10.93 -14.65
CA PHE A 240 1.15 11.34 -13.49
C PHE A 240 2.51 11.91 -13.89
N LEU A 241 3.31 11.20 -14.69
CA LEU A 241 4.64 11.68 -15.10
C LEU A 241 4.58 13.01 -15.85
N CYS A 242 3.58 13.19 -16.71
CA CYS A 242 3.40 14.40 -17.51
C CYS A 242 2.72 15.54 -16.74
N GLY A 243 2.45 15.40 -15.43
CA GLY A 243 1.83 16.43 -14.61
C GLY A 243 0.36 16.71 -14.95
N ARG A 244 -0.37 15.71 -15.46
CA ARG A 244 -1.80 15.82 -15.81
C ARG A 244 -2.76 15.50 -14.67
N VAL A 245 -2.25 14.96 -13.57
CA VAL A 245 -3.02 14.81 -12.32
C VAL A 245 -3.22 16.20 -11.74
N LYS A 246 -4.47 16.58 -11.43
CA LYS A 246 -4.80 17.90 -10.89
C LYS A 246 -5.10 17.85 -9.41
N THR A 247 -6.06 17.00 -9.02
CA THR A 247 -6.52 16.91 -7.64
C THR A 247 -6.66 15.45 -7.21
N VAL A 248 -6.31 15.18 -5.95
CA VAL A 248 -6.51 13.89 -5.30
C VAL A 248 -7.07 14.12 -3.91
N HIS A 249 -8.21 13.51 -3.60
CA HIS A 249 -8.80 13.55 -2.27
C HIS A 249 -8.50 12.25 -1.55
N ILE A 250 -8.08 12.35 -0.29
CA ILE A 250 -7.72 11.23 0.55
C ILE A 250 -8.35 11.40 1.91
N GLU A 251 -9.17 10.44 2.29
CA GLU A 251 -9.76 10.38 3.61
C GLU A 251 -9.14 9.22 4.37
N ILE A 252 -8.62 9.49 5.57
CA ILE A 252 -7.97 8.49 6.42
C ILE A 252 -8.79 8.33 7.69
N HIS A 253 -9.07 7.08 8.06
CA HIS A 253 -9.69 6.73 9.33
C HIS A 253 -8.80 5.73 10.06
N THR A 254 -8.44 6.04 11.30
CA THR A 254 -7.70 5.09 12.13
C THR A 254 -8.68 4.31 13.00
N ARG A 255 -8.54 2.99 13.03
CA ARG A 255 -9.40 2.11 13.82
C ARG A 255 -8.55 1.19 14.66
N GLU A 256 -8.80 1.14 15.96
CA GLU A 256 -8.19 0.12 16.81
C GLU A 256 -8.59 -1.27 16.34
N ILE A 257 -7.65 -2.21 16.41
CA ILE A 257 -7.91 -3.60 16.05
C ILE A 257 -8.60 -4.26 17.24
N ALA A 258 -9.91 -4.45 17.11
CA ALA A 258 -10.71 -5.17 18.09
C ALA A 258 -10.17 -6.59 18.28
N GLN A 259 -10.17 -7.09 19.52
CA GLN A 259 -9.59 -8.39 19.87
C GLN A 259 -10.24 -9.54 19.09
N GLU A 260 -11.51 -9.39 18.73
CA GLU A 260 -12.29 -10.33 17.93
C GLU A 260 -11.76 -10.47 16.50
N LEU A 261 -10.87 -9.60 16.02
CA LEU A 261 -10.19 -9.74 14.73
C LEU A 261 -8.94 -10.62 14.79
N SER A 262 -8.61 -11.13 15.97
CA SER A 262 -7.51 -12.08 16.20
C SER A 262 -8.03 -13.51 16.32
N GLY A 263 -8.25 -14.18 15.18
CA GLY A 263 -8.67 -15.58 15.13
C GLY A 263 -8.24 -16.32 13.86
N ASP A 264 -8.49 -17.63 13.82
CA ASP A 264 -8.03 -18.51 12.72
C ASP A 264 -8.99 -18.51 11.52
N TYR A 265 -8.78 -17.58 10.59
CA TYR A 265 -9.58 -17.47 9.36
C TYR A 265 -9.52 -18.72 8.46
N PHE A 266 -8.44 -19.50 8.54
CA PHE A 266 -8.17 -20.56 7.58
C PHE A 266 -8.73 -21.90 8.04
N ASN A 267 -8.75 -22.16 9.35
CA ASN A 267 -9.16 -23.45 9.90
C ASN A 267 -10.45 -23.38 10.74
N ASP A 268 -10.86 -22.20 11.23
CA ASP A 268 -12.13 -22.04 11.95
C ASP A 268 -13.23 -21.49 11.02
N ARG A 269 -14.25 -22.31 10.78
CA ARG A 269 -15.39 -21.98 9.92
C ARG A 269 -16.26 -20.86 10.52
N SER A 270 -16.49 -20.87 11.83
CA SER A 270 -17.33 -19.88 12.51
C SER A 270 -16.64 -18.53 12.49
N TYR A 271 -15.36 -18.50 12.82
CA TYR A 271 -14.55 -17.30 12.74
C TYR A 271 -14.44 -16.76 11.31
N LYS A 272 -14.27 -17.63 10.31
CA LYS A 272 -14.27 -17.22 8.89
C LYS A 272 -15.54 -16.49 8.48
N ILE A 273 -16.72 -16.97 8.92
CA ILE A 273 -18.00 -16.32 8.63
C ILE A 273 -18.07 -14.95 9.32
N PHE A 274 -17.70 -14.90 10.60
CA PHE A 274 -17.62 -13.64 11.35
C PHE A 274 -16.72 -12.61 10.64
N PHE A 275 -15.49 -13.00 10.29
CA PHE A 275 -14.52 -12.13 9.64
C PHE A 275 -15.01 -11.64 8.27
N GLN A 276 -15.65 -12.51 7.48
CA GLN A 276 -16.24 -12.09 6.20
C GLN A 276 -17.37 -11.08 6.38
N LYS A 277 -18.20 -11.24 7.41
CA LYS A 277 -19.24 -10.27 7.73
C LYS A 277 -18.64 -8.93 8.15
N TRP A 278 -17.66 -8.95 9.05
CA TRP A 278 -16.92 -7.75 9.46
C TRP A 278 -16.28 -7.04 8.26
N LEU A 279 -15.57 -7.77 7.40
CA LEU A 279 -14.90 -7.20 6.23
C LEU A 279 -15.90 -6.59 5.24
N THR A 280 -17.05 -7.23 5.06
CA THR A 280 -18.12 -6.71 4.19
C THR A 280 -18.66 -5.39 4.73
N GLN A 281 -18.89 -5.30 6.04
CA GLN A 281 -19.34 -4.09 6.71
C GLN A 281 -18.29 -2.97 6.61
N PHE A 282 -17.03 -3.26 6.93
CA PHE A 282 -15.91 -2.34 6.78
C PHE A 282 -15.83 -1.77 5.35
N TRP A 283 -16.08 -2.60 4.35
CA TRP A 283 -16.04 -2.19 2.96
C TRP A 283 -17.26 -1.39 2.51
N HIS A 284 -18.45 -1.65 3.05
CA HIS A 284 -19.63 -0.81 2.85
C HIS A 284 -19.40 0.61 3.38
N GLU A 285 -18.84 0.74 4.59
CA GLU A 285 -18.53 2.06 5.17
C GLU A 285 -17.50 2.83 4.33
N LYS A 286 -16.58 2.14 3.64
CA LYS A 286 -15.69 2.78 2.67
C LYS A 286 -16.44 3.24 1.41
N ASP A 287 -17.31 2.40 0.88
CA ASP A 287 -18.11 2.70 -0.31
C ASP A 287 -19.01 3.93 -0.07
N GLU A 288 -19.60 4.04 1.12
CA GLU A 288 -20.39 5.19 1.55
C GLU A 288 -19.56 6.48 1.65
N ARG A 289 -18.36 6.42 2.24
CA ARG A 289 -17.44 7.56 2.24
C ARG A 289 -17.05 7.99 0.83
N LEU A 290 -16.75 7.03 -0.04
CA LEU A 290 -16.42 7.34 -1.43
C LEU A 290 -17.60 8.01 -2.16
N GLU A 291 -18.83 7.54 -1.94
CA GLU A 291 -20.05 8.20 -2.44
C GLU A 291 -20.21 9.63 -1.90
N GLN A 292 -19.93 9.84 -0.61
CA GLN A 292 -19.98 11.17 0.00
C GLN A 292 -18.94 12.11 -0.63
N MET A 293 -17.70 11.67 -0.79
CA MET A 293 -16.63 12.45 -1.46
C MET A 293 -17.02 12.84 -2.89
N ILE A 294 -17.65 11.92 -3.64
CA ILE A 294 -18.16 12.18 -5.00
C ILE A 294 -19.28 13.23 -4.96
N SER A 295 -20.22 13.09 -4.02
CA SER A 295 -21.37 13.98 -3.88
C SER A 295 -20.95 15.41 -3.51
N GLU A 296 -20.04 15.55 -2.54
CA GLU A 296 -19.50 16.85 -2.10
C GLU A 296 -18.77 17.56 -3.24
N HIS A 297 -17.98 16.82 -4.03
CA HIS A 297 -17.28 17.36 -5.20
C HIS A 297 -18.23 17.80 -6.33
N ASN A 298 -19.33 17.08 -6.55
CA ASN A 298 -20.32 17.49 -7.54
C ASN A 298 -21.06 18.77 -7.07
N GLN A 299 -21.40 18.86 -5.78
CA GLN A 299 -22.04 20.05 -5.22
C GLN A 299 -21.14 21.29 -5.22
N SER A 300 -19.83 21.15 -5.05
CA SER A 300 -18.91 22.29 -5.16
C SER A 300 -18.82 22.80 -6.59
N LYS A 301 -18.79 21.91 -7.59
CA LYS A 301 -18.82 22.27 -9.01
C LYS A 301 -20.08 23.02 -9.43
N ASP A 302 -21.24 22.63 -8.91
CA ASP A 302 -22.52 23.29 -9.25
C ASP A 302 -22.66 24.70 -8.66
N ARG A 303 -21.78 25.08 -7.71
CA ARG A 303 -21.76 26.40 -7.06
C ARG A 303 -20.75 27.38 -7.66
N GLU A 304 -19.86 26.92 -8.54
CA GLU A 304 -18.85 27.72 -9.26
C GLU A 304 -19.35 28.16 -10.65
#